data_AF-A0A8S1PPZ0-F1
#
_entry.id   AF-A0A8S1PPZ0-F1
#
_cell.length_a   1.000
_cell.length_b   1.000
_cell.length_c   1.000
_cell.angle_alpha   90.00
_cell.angle_beta   90.00
_cell.angle_gamma   90.00
#
_symmetry.space_group_name_H-M   'P 1'
#
loop_
_entity.id
_entity.type
_entity.pdbx_description
1 polymer ?
#
loop_
_entity_poly.entity_id
_entity_poly.type
_entity_poly.pdbx_seq_one_letter_code
_entity_poly.pdbx_strand_id
1 'polypeptide(L)'
;MPVIHCSIGGTRIIGSLTAGNKNELLVPNTCTDQELKQIRNSLPDEVKVKRVEEKLSALGNCVACNDYIALIHSDLDKETEEIIADTFGSIQNYSGIISLSWNLLLFQQPRRTCSSINYI
;
A
#
# COMPACT_ATOMS: atom_id res chain seq x y z
N MET A 1 -15.98 5.07 -11.23
CA MET A 1 -14.63 5.41 -10.72
C MET A 1 -14.31 6.83 -11.14
N PRO A 2 -14.12 7.76 -10.18
CA PRO A 2 -13.64 9.11 -10.48
C PRO A 2 -12.16 9.06 -10.88
N VAL A 3 -11.77 9.82 -11.91
CA VAL A 3 -10.38 9.92 -12.35
C VAL A 3 -9.79 11.21 -11.81
N ILE A 4 -8.76 11.10 -10.98
CA ILE A 4 -8.15 12.23 -10.28
C ILE A 4 -6.77 12.45 -10.87
N HIS A 5 -6.52 13.68 -11.30
CA HIS A 5 -5.22 14.09 -11.80
C HIS A 5 -4.47 14.73 -10.65
N CYS A 6 -3.61 13.95 -9.99
CA CYS A 6 -2.75 14.43 -8.91
C CYS A 6 -1.29 14.13 -9.21
N SER A 7 -0.43 15.01 -8.71
CA SER A 7 0.98 14.72 -8.50
C SER A 7 1.18 14.44 -7.02
N ILE A 8 2.25 13.71 -6.67
CA ILE A 8 2.62 13.49 -5.28
C ILE A 8 4.08 13.87 -5.13
N GLY A 9 4.35 14.92 -4.35
CA GLY A 9 5.70 15.44 -4.15
C GLY A 9 6.36 15.90 -5.46
N GLY A 10 5.57 16.40 -6.40
CA GLY A 10 6.06 16.84 -7.72
C GLY A 10 6.50 15.70 -8.66
N THR A 11 6.28 14.44 -8.28
CA THR A 11 6.60 13.28 -9.12
C THR A 11 5.37 12.74 -9.84
N ARG A 12 5.59 12.13 -11.02
CA ARG A 12 4.53 11.50 -11.83
C ARG A 12 4.36 10.01 -11.58
N ILE A 13 5.15 9.42 -10.68
CA ILE A 13 5.15 7.99 -10.36
C ILE A 13 4.20 7.66 -9.20
N ILE A 14 2.99 8.21 -9.25
CA ILE A 14 1.96 8.06 -8.20
C ILE A 14 1.65 6.59 -7.90
N GLY A 15 1.55 5.73 -8.93
CA GLY A 15 1.19 4.31 -8.75
C GLY A 15 2.22 3.47 -8.01
N SER A 16 3.49 3.91 -7.95
CA SER A 16 4.52 3.24 -7.16
C SER A 16 4.68 3.86 -5.77
N LEU A 17 4.24 5.11 -5.59
CA LEU A 17 4.40 5.87 -4.36
C LEU A 17 3.22 5.72 -3.40
N THR A 18 2.03 5.37 -3.89
CA THR A 18 0.85 5.17 -3.05
C THR A 18 0.42 3.72 -3.05
N ALA A 19 -0.17 3.31 -1.94
CA ALA A 19 -0.83 2.02 -1.78
C ALA A 19 -2.20 2.28 -1.15
N GLY A 20 -3.24 1.62 -1.62
CA GLY A 20 -4.58 1.90 -1.15
C GLY A 20 -5.57 0.83 -1.55
N ASN A 21 -6.69 0.85 -0.84
CA ASN A 21 -7.83 0.00 -1.06
C ASN A 21 -9.09 0.88 -1.19
N LYS A 22 -10.26 0.29 -1.42
CA LYS A 22 -11.53 1.00 -1.59
C LYS A 22 -11.91 1.88 -0.38
N ASN A 23 -11.39 1.57 0.81
CA ASN A 23 -11.69 2.27 2.06
C ASN A 23 -10.60 3.26 2.50
N GLU A 24 -9.32 3.01 2.18
CA GLU A 24 -8.20 3.81 2.69
C GLU A 24 -7.10 3.98 1.64
N LEU A 25 -6.44 5.12 1.66
CA LEU A 25 -5.33 5.47 0.78
C LEU A 25 -4.12 5.92 1.62
N LEU A 26 -2.99 5.24 1.44
CA LEU A 26 -1.71 5.62 2.02
C LEU A 26 -0.94 6.51 1.06
N VAL A 27 -0.44 7.61 1.60
CA VAL A 27 0.31 8.62 0.86
C VAL A 27 1.64 8.85 1.59
N PRO A 28 2.76 8.98 0.87
CA PRO A 28 4.05 9.27 1.50
C PRO A 28 4.07 10.68 2.08
N ASN A 29 4.93 10.91 3.07
CA ASN A 29 5.15 12.24 3.65
C ASN A 29 5.72 13.28 2.65
N THR A 30 6.21 12.84 1.50
CA THR A 30 6.61 13.74 0.40
C THR A 30 5.42 14.47 -0.24
N CYS A 31 4.18 14.06 0.05
CA CYS A 31 2.98 14.70 -0.45
C CYS A 31 2.71 16.05 0.23
N THR A 32 2.54 17.09 -0.58
CA THR A 32 2.20 18.42 -0.09
C THR A 32 0.76 18.47 0.46
N ASP A 33 0.48 19.43 1.35
CA ASP A 33 -0.89 19.66 1.86
C ASP A 33 -1.86 20.09 0.78
N GLN A 34 -1.36 20.72 -0.28
CA GLN A 34 -2.18 21.11 -1.43
C GLN A 34 -2.65 19.88 -2.20
N GLU A 35 -1.74 18.96 -2.53
CA GLU A 35 -2.07 17.69 -3.20
C GLU A 35 -3.02 16.85 -2.33
N LEU A 36 -2.79 16.79 -1.02
CA LEU A 36 -3.63 16.04 -0.10
C LEU A 36 -5.07 16.62 -0.01
N LYS A 37 -5.22 17.94 -0.03
CA LYS A 37 -6.54 18.58 -0.12
C LYS A 37 -7.23 18.29 -1.44
N GLN A 38 -6.51 18.29 -2.56
CA GLN A 38 -7.09 17.95 -3.87
C GLN A 38 -7.61 16.51 -3.90
N ILE A 39 -6.85 15.57 -3.33
CA ILE A 39 -7.24 14.17 -3.18
C ILE A 39 -8.51 14.10 -2.32
N ARG A 40 -8.53 14.71 -1.14
CA ARG A 40 -9.72 14.72 -0.26
C ARG A 40 -10.96 15.33 -0.89
N ASN A 41 -10.82 16.40 -1.66
CA ASN A 41 -11.96 17.03 -2.35
C ASN A 41 -12.50 16.17 -3.50
N SER A 42 -11.68 15.27 -4.04
CA SER A 42 -12.02 14.45 -5.20
C SER A 42 -12.48 13.04 -4.82
N LEU A 43 -12.13 12.56 -3.62
CA LEU A 43 -12.60 11.29 -3.08
C LEU A 43 -13.85 11.52 -2.22
N PRO A 44 -14.76 10.52 -2.16
CA PRO A 44 -15.85 10.53 -1.19
C PRO A 44 -15.30 10.41 0.24
N ASP A 45 -16.00 11.01 1.21
CA ASP A 45 -15.61 11.08 2.63
C ASP A 45 -15.42 9.71 3.31
N GLU A 46 -15.89 8.65 2.67
CA GLU A 46 -15.69 7.26 3.11
C GLU A 46 -14.22 6.83 3.03
N VAL A 47 -13.43 7.43 2.14
CA VAL A 47 -12.02 7.03 1.94
C VAL A 47 -11.10 7.83 2.86
N LYS A 48 -10.48 7.14 3.81
CA LYS A 48 -9.51 7.78 4.72
C LYS A 48 -8.14 7.89 4.05
N VAL A 49 -7.60 9.10 4.02
CA VAL A 49 -6.26 9.37 3.51
C VAL A 49 -5.30 9.54 4.69
N LYS A 50 -4.34 8.63 4.83
CA LYS A 50 -3.30 8.68 5.86
C LYS A 50 -1.93 8.96 5.24
N ARG A 51 -1.14 9.77 5.95
CA ARG A 51 0.27 9.99 5.60
C ARG A 51 1.13 9.02 6.39
N VAL A 52 2.07 8.38 5.70
CA VAL A 52 3.03 7.45 6.28
C VAL A 52 4.45 7.93 5.96
N GLU A 53 5.32 7.90 6.97
CA GLU A 53 6.75 8.12 6.80
C GLU A 53 7.45 6.79 6.60
N GLU A 54 7.98 6.59 5.39
CA GLU A 54 8.78 5.43 5.04
C GLU A 54 10.06 5.89 4.34
N LYS A 55 11.21 5.37 4.78
CA LYS A 55 12.55 5.80 4.31
C LYS A 55 13.23 4.80 3.39
N LEU A 56 12.72 3.56 3.31
CA LEU A 56 13.45 2.43 2.71
C LEU A 56 13.09 2.19 1.23
N SER A 57 11.86 2.49 0.80
CA SER A 57 11.49 2.47 -0.63
C SER A 57 10.13 3.15 -0.88
N ALA A 58 9.73 3.23 -2.15
CA ALA A 58 8.39 3.69 -2.53
C ALA A 58 7.31 2.77 -1.90
N LEU A 59 6.29 3.34 -1.25
CA LEU A 59 5.27 2.58 -0.51
C LEU A 59 4.62 1.47 -1.34
N GLY A 60 4.37 1.71 -2.64
CA GLY A 60 3.79 0.72 -3.54
C GLY A 60 4.71 -0.48 -3.85
N ASN A 61 6.00 -0.42 -3.51
CA ASN A 61 6.91 -1.55 -3.60
C ASN A 61 7.02 -2.32 -2.28
N CYS A 62 6.83 -1.65 -1.15
CA CYS A 62 6.97 -2.23 0.18
C CYS A 62 5.65 -2.76 0.76
N VAL A 63 4.53 -2.27 0.25
CA VAL A 63 3.20 -2.53 0.80
C VAL A 63 2.28 -3.00 -0.31
N ALA A 64 1.60 -4.10 -0.03
CA ALA A 64 0.71 -4.77 -0.95
C ALA A 64 -0.62 -5.05 -0.26
N CYS A 65 -1.63 -4.24 -0.56
CA CYS A 65 -2.89 -4.25 0.15
C CYS A 65 -3.96 -5.01 -0.63
N ASN A 66 -4.77 -5.78 0.09
CA ASN A 66 -6.08 -6.25 -0.33
C ASN A 66 -7.14 -5.81 0.70
N ASP A 67 -8.43 -6.03 0.40
CA ASP A 67 -9.56 -5.75 1.30
C ASP A 67 -9.47 -6.42 2.67
N TYR A 68 -8.71 -7.52 2.76
CA TYR A 68 -8.66 -8.37 3.95
C TYR A 68 -7.25 -8.50 4.55
N ILE A 69 -6.20 -8.32 3.74
CA ILE A 69 -4.81 -8.62 4.14
C ILE A 69 -3.89 -7.57 3.52
N ALA A 70 -2.94 -7.08 4.30
CA ALA A 70 -1.83 -6.28 3.82
C ALA A 70 -0.51 -7.04 3.97
N LEU A 71 0.22 -7.21 2.86
CA LEU A 71 1.57 -7.74 2.85
C LEU A 71 2.57 -6.61 2.99
N ILE A 72 3.47 -6.71 3.96
CA ILE A 72 4.51 -5.70 4.20
C ILE A 72 5.89 -6.34 4.28
N HIS A 73 6.92 -5.55 3.95
CA HIS A 73 8.30 -5.97 4.09
C HIS A 73 8.71 -6.04 5.57
N SER A 74 9.46 -7.07 5.96
CA SER A 74 9.91 -7.26 7.36
C SER A 74 10.88 -6.19 7.89
N ASP A 75 11.41 -5.34 7.02
CA ASP A 75 12.29 -4.22 7.40
C ASP A 75 11.51 -2.91 7.66
N LEU A 76 10.18 -2.93 7.61
CA LEU A 76 9.38 -1.76 7.95
C LEU A 76 9.49 -1.43 9.44
N ASP A 77 9.44 -0.13 9.75
CA ASP A 77 9.35 0.34 11.13
C ASP A 77 8.03 -0.13 11.77
N LYS A 78 8.11 -0.54 13.05
CA LYS A 78 6.94 -1.03 13.80
C LYS A 78 5.80 0.00 13.90
N GLU A 79 6.14 1.28 13.90
CA GLU A 79 5.15 2.37 13.91
C GLU A 79 4.34 2.37 12.61
N THR A 80 5.00 2.16 11.46
CA THR A 80 4.34 2.02 10.17
C THR A 80 3.52 0.74 10.09
N GLU A 81 4.05 -0.37 10.62
CA GLU A 81 3.34 -1.65 10.71
C GLU A 81 2.02 -1.50 11.49
N GLU A 82 2.04 -0.79 12.63
CA GLU A 82 0.85 -0.53 13.45
C GLU A 82 -0.18 0.35 12.70
N ILE A 83 0.27 1.40 12.01
CA ILE A 83 -0.62 2.24 11.19
C ILE A 83 -1.29 1.42 10.09
N ILE A 84 -0.55 0.52 9.44
CA ILE A 84 -1.06 -0.35 8.37
C ILE A 84 -2.01 -1.40 8.97
N ALA A 85 -1.67 -1.99 10.12
CA ALA A 85 -2.52 -2.94 10.83
C ALA A 85 -3.86 -2.30 11.24
N ASP A 86 -3.84 -1.06 11.75
CA ASP A 86 -5.05 -0.31 12.08
C ASP A 86 -5.90 0.04 10.84
N THR A 87 -5.25 0.15 9.67
CA THR A 87 -5.88 0.53 8.40
C THR A 87 -6.53 -0.67 7.70
N PHE A 88 -5.81 -1.79 7.63
CA PHE A 88 -6.22 -2.97 6.85
C PHE A 88 -6.65 -4.16 7.73
N GLY A 89 -6.49 -4.08 9.05
CA GLY A 89 -6.88 -5.09 10.03
C GLY A 89 -5.88 -6.24 10.18
N SER A 90 -5.55 -6.91 9.08
CA SER A 90 -4.61 -8.04 9.09
C SER A 90 -3.35 -7.74 8.29
N ILE A 91 -2.20 -7.83 8.94
CA ILE A 91 -0.87 -7.68 8.33
C ILE A 91 -0.16 -9.02 8.24
N GLN A 92 0.66 -9.16 7.21
CA GLN A 92 1.44 -10.36 6.99
C GLN A 92 2.83 -9.98 6.49
N ASN A 93 3.82 -10.38 7.27
CA ASN A 93 5.21 -9.98 7.08
C ASN A 93 5.89 -10.90 6.07
N TYR A 94 6.51 -10.32 5.04
CA TYR A 94 7.22 -11.04 4.01
C TYR A 94 8.67 -10.55 3.89
N SER A 95 9.63 -11.47 3.95
CA SER A 95 11.07 -11.18 3.92
C SER A 95 11.64 -11.19 2.48
N GLY A 96 11.00 -10.49 1.54
CA GLY A 96 11.48 -10.44 0.16
C GLY A 96 10.82 -9.37 -0.70
N ILE A 97 11.30 -9.20 -1.94
CA ILE A 97 10.84 -8.14 -2.86
C ILE A 97 9.40 -8.40 -3.30
N ILE A 98 8.46 -7.61 -2.76
CA ILE A 98 7.02 -7.75 -3.02
C ILE A 98 6.68 -7.48 -4.50
N SER A 99 7.34 -6.52 -5.15
CA SER A 99 7.13 -6.18 -6.57
C SER A 99 7.29 -7.39 -7.52
N LEU A 100 8.29 -8.25 -7.28
CA LEU A 100 8.50 -9.49 -8.05
C LEU A 100 7.52 -10.59 -7.65
N SER A 101 7.14 -10.61 -6.37
CA SER A 101 6.17 -11.58 -5.84
C SER A 101 4.76 -11.34 -6.38
N TRP A 102 4.35 -10.08 -6.62
CA TRP A 102 3.03 -9.74 -7.19
C TRP A 102 2.82 -10.25 -8.60
N ASN A 103 3.83 -10.11 -9.45
CA ASN A 103 3.77 -10.62 -10.81
C ASN A 103 3.70 -12.16 -10.83
N LEU A 104 4.31 -12.81 -9.83
CA LEU A 104 4.15 -14.24 -9.60
C LEU A 104 2.79 -14.59 -8.97
N LEU A 105 2.26 -13.81 -8.03
CA LEU A 105 1.06 -14.14 -7.26
C LEU A 105 -0.20 -14.16 -8.14
N LEU A 106 -0.30 -13.27 -9.13
CA LEU A 106 -1.39 -13.29 -10.12
C LEU A 106 -1.35 -14.53 -11.03
N PHE A 107 -0.19 -15.18 -11.19
CA PHE A 107 -0.03 -16.42 -11.98
C PHE A 107 -0.27 -17.70 -11.15
N GLN A 108 -0.39 -17.60 -9.83
CA GLN A 108 -0.39 -18.74 -8.90
C GLN A 108 -1.78 -19.10 -8.37
N GLN A 109 -2.80 -18.29 -8.67
CA GLN A 109 -4.20 -18.57 -8.31
C GLN A 109 -4.92 -19.26 -9.49
N PRO A 110 -4.54 -20.50 -9.83
CA PRO A 110 -5.58 -21.54 -9.76
C PRO A 110 -5.12 -22.87 -9.13
N ARG A 111 -3.83 -23.04 -8.81
CA ARG A 111 -3.29 -24.25 -8.17
C ARG A 111 -1.96 -23.96 -7.46
N ARG A 112 -1.96 -23.72 -6.15
CA ARG A 112 -0.75 -23.94 -5.32
C ARG A 112 -0.99 -25.08 -4.33
N THR A 113 -0.08 -26.05 -4.42
CA THR A 113 0.02 -27.30 -3.67
C THR A 113 0.47 -27.10 -2.23
N CYS A 114 0.02 -28.02 -1.36
CA CYS A 114 -0.01 -27.96 0.10
C CYS A 114 1.31 -27.81 0.89
N SER A 115 2.48 -27.59 0.28
CA SER A 115 3.75 -27.73 0.99
C SER A 115 4.43 -26.43 1.45
N SER A 116 3.95 -25.27 1.01
CA SER A 116 4.60 -23.97 1.34
C SER A 116 3.71 -23.04 2.18
N ILE A 117 2.71 -23.58 2.86
CA ILE A 117 1.75 -22.82 3.69
C ILE A 117 2.26 -22.49 5.11
N ASN A 118 3.35 -23.09 5.58
CA ASN A 118 3.75 -22.94 7.00
C ASN A 118 4.60 -21.70 7.33
N TYR A 119 4.87 -20.81 6.38
CA TYR A 119 5.57 -19.55 6.63
C TYR A 119 4.92 -18.39 5.88
N ILE A 120 3.59 -18.30 5.96
CA ILE A 120 2.92 -17.02 5.83
C ILE A 120 1.76 -16.98 6.81
#